data_AF-A0A1Y6BVE6-F1
#
_entry.id   AF-A0A1Y6BVE6-F1
#
_cell.length_a   1.000
_cell.length_b   1.000
_cell.length_c   1.000
_cell.angle_alpha   90.00
_cell.angle_beta   90.00
_cell.angle_gamma   90.00
#
_symmetry.space_group_name_H-M   'P 1'
#
loop_
_entity.id
_entity.type
_entity.pdbx_description
1 polymer ?
#
loop_
_entity_poly.entity_id
_entity_poly.type
_entity_poly.pdbx_seq_one_letter_code
_entity_poly.pdbx_strand_id
1 'polypeptide(L)'
;MLRHSGGLSGQRVGLHSILMCCWLTLLFFASPSFAQSASGLSQSPQAPSAAQSVQLQGTLEVLHEDDFKNKKSRTRHFLKTESGDRYELKFKGKVPPHRTGTKLRVKGVKSSNLVYLDTSGSTSGSIEVLAQVAMPNTLGEQKTLVILANFQDQPTNYTNSYTGQPITLSGANSLIFGSGQGTVNGFYTENSYQQTTIVGTTVGWYTLPLNSTMSTCDTASVATYAKQAATAAGVDLSLYTRYVYVTPYIAACGFAGASMVGGNEAWINGLFSVNVIAHELGHNLGLEHSHGLYCSNGSVIGNGVLFPISNNTACTMVQYGDTLDTMGAASQYNAPHFNAFQKERLGWLNNSGMPPITTVTTSGTYTIDPYEPTGTNPKALKIFKGLDAYGYKTWYYVEFRQAIGFDSGPISGSYPSVNSSNILSGVVVHAYSENNGGGSGYLLDMTRATIEYNAQDPALGVGQSFSDPAAGVTISTAWANGSNAGVTVTLSGSGSTTSTCTRANPSVVLSSSQSTSVAAGTAVTYTVAVANNDNSACSASAFNLQSSLPSGWTGTLGSSALTISPGGTGSTTLTVTSASTALAGSYSIVATATNSTSTSYSGSGSATYSVGSSTTTTTSTKGKGRIK
;
A
#
# COMPACT_ATOMS: atom_id res chain seq x y z
N MET A 1 55.31 -36.59 19.98
CA MET A 1 55.78 -37.44 18.87
C MET A 1 55.18 -36.91 17.57
N LEU A 2 56.09 -36.41 16.73
CA LEU A 2 56.09 -36.21 15.27
C LEU A 2 54.80 -35.92 14.47
N ARG A 3 54.85 -34.70 13.89
CA ARG A 3 54.23 -34.24 12.63
C ARG A 3 54.60 -35.11 11.42
N HIS A 4 53.79 -35.06 10.35
CA HIS A 4 54.18 -34.81 8.94
C HIS A 4 52.92 -34.87 8.03
N SER A 5 52.51 -33.78 7.35
CA SER A 5 52.76 -33.40 5.93
C SER A 5 52.26 -34.42 4.90
N GLY A 6 51.59 -34.11 3.78
CA GLY A 6 51.26 -32.88 3.07
C GLY A 6 50.86 -33.25 1.62
N GLY A 7 50.27 -32.31 0.87
CA GLY A 7 50.52 -32.16 -0.58
C GLY A 7 49.76 -33.01 -1.62
N LEU A 8 48.73 -32.39 -2.20
CA LEU A 8 48.57 -32.03 -3.63
C LEU A 8 48.38 -33.06 -4.78
N SER A 9 47.61 -32.55 -5.76
CA SER A 9 47.53 -32.84 -7.20
C SER A 9 46.38 -33.76 -7.59
N GLY A 10 45.45 -33.43 -8.49
CA GLY A 10 45.49 -32.51 -9.62
C GLY A 10 44.71 -33.19 -10.74
N GLN A 11 43.42 -32.87 -10.90
CA GLN A 11 42.57 -33.42 -11.95
C GLN A 11 42.64 -32.55 -13.21
N ARG A 12 42.86 -33.19 -14.35
CA ARG A 12 42.61 -32.62 -15.68
C ARG A 12 42.14 -33.69 -16.67
N VAL A 13 41.05 -33.34 -17.37
CA VAL A 13 40.66 -33.70 -18.75
C VAL A 13 40.16 -35.14 -18.93
N GLY A 14 38.88 -35.37 -19.31
CA GLY A 14 38.36 -35.34 -20.70
C GLY A 14 38.61 -36.71 -21.35
N LEU A 15 37.77 -37.36 -22.15
CA LEU A 15 36.73 -36.95 -23.08
C LEU A 15 36.10 -38.26 -23.66
N HIS A 16 34.81 -38.22 -24.05
CA HIS A 16 34.19 -38.96 -25.18
C HIS A 16 33.90 -40.49 -25.16
N SER A 17 32.59 -40.77 -25.27
CA SER A 17 31.93 -41.50 -26.38
C SER A 17 31.79 -43.04 -26.40
N ILE A 18 30.50 -43.46 -26.41
CA ILE A 18 29.83 -44.30 -27.43
C ILE A 18 29.77 -45.86 -27.28
N LEU A 19 28.51 -46.35 -27.34
CA LEU A 19 27.94 -47.60 -27.93
C LEU A 19 27.68 -48.89 -27.11
N MET A 20 26.46 -49.43 -27.37
CA MET A 20 25.95 -50.82 -27.33
C MET A 20 25.80 -51.52 -25.95
N CYS A 21 24.73 -52.25 -25.64
CA CYS A 21 24.16 -53.36 -26.42
C CYS A 21 22.70 -53.72 -26.07
N CYS A 22 22.03 -54.34 -27.03
CA CYS A 22 20.64 -54.83 -27.09
C CYS A 22 20.32 -56.02 -26.13
N TRP A 23 19.03 -56.32 -25.87
CA TRP A 23 18.34 -57.51 -26.41
C TRP A 23 16.82 -57.56 -26.10
N LEU A 24 16.12 -58.19 -27.04
CA LEU A 24 14.70 -58.35 -27.32
C LEU A 24 13.96 -59.32 -26.37
N THR A 25 12.63 -59.23 -26.28
CA THR A 25 11.72 -60.35 -26.60
C THR A 25 10.27 -59.86 -26.81
N LEU A 26 9.61 -60.48 -27.80
CA LEU A 26 8.33 -60.13 -28.41
C LEU A 26 7.51 -61.42 -28.49
N LEU A 27 6.21 -61.40 -28.19
CA LEU A 27 5.26 -62.49 -28.48
C LEU A 27 3.89 -61.91 -28.88
N PHE A 28 3.50 -62.20 -30.13
CA PHE A 28 2.16 -62.07 -30.73
C PHE A 28 1.26 -63.25 -30.28
N PHE A 29 -0.08 -63.32 -30.38
CA PHE A 29 -1.02 -63.05 -31.48
C PHE A 29 -2.50 -63.10 -31.00
N ALA A 30 -3.39 -62.55 -31.84
CA ALA A 30 -4.75 -63.02 -32.22
C ALA A 30 -6.01 -62.30 -31.68
N SER A 31 -6.74 -61.70 -32.63
CA SER A 31 -8.18 -61.35 -32.58
C SER A 31 -9.02 -62.52 -33.15
N PRO A 32 -10.36 -62.61 -32.91
CA PRO A 32 -11.33 -61.91 -33.78
C PRO A 32 -12.62 -61.40 -33.09
N SER A 33 -13.39 -60.62 -33.86
CA SER A 33 -14.59 -59.82 -33.57
C SER A 33 -15.87 -60.56 -33.15
N PHE A 34 -16.73 -59.89 -32.37
CA PHE A 34 -18.21 -59.93 -32.45
C PHE A 34 -18.85 -58.66 -31.82
N ALA A 35 -20.08 -58.36 -32.26
CA ALA A 35 -20.74 -57.05 -32.22
C ALA A 35 -21.52 -56.69 -30.93
N GLN A 36 -21.73 -55.37 -30.78
CA GLN A 36 -22.83 -54.63 -30.12
C GLN A 36 -23.30 -55.00 -28.71
N SER A 37 -23.13 -54.05 -27.78
CA SER A 37 -24.27 -53.48 -27.02
C SER A 37 -23.90 -52.12 -26.43
N ALA A 38 -24.83 -51.18 -26.55
CA ALA A 38 -24.73 -49.81 -26.09
C ALA A 38 -25.11 -49.70 -24.61
N SER A 39 -24.22 -49.15 -23.80
CA SER A 39 -24.56 -48.42 -22.56
C SER A 39 -23.28 -47.95 -21.88
N GLY A 40 -23.05 -46.63 -21.85
CA GLY A 40 -21.97 -46.02 -21.07
C GLY A 40 -21.14 -44.98 -21.83
N LEU A 41 -21.77 -43.99 -22.45
CA LEU A 41 -21.07 -42.74 -22.72
C LEU A 41 -20.82 -42.06 -21.38
N SER A 42 -19.62 -42.31 -20.84
CA SER A 42 -18.92 -41.42 -19.93
C SER A 42 -19.04 -40.00 -20.48
N GLN A 43 -19.62 -39.09 -19.68
CA GLN A 43 -19.58 -37.67 -19.97
C GLN A 43 -18.11 -37.27 -20.11
N SER A 44 -17.75 -36.81 -21.31
CA SER A 44 -16.46 -36.19 -21.57
C SER A 44 -16.25 -35.06 -20.55
N PRO A 45 -15.02 -34.88 -20.01
CA PRO A 45 -14.72 -33.78 -19.12
C PRO A 45 -15.14 -32.47 -19.78
N GLN A 46 -15.98 -31.72 -19.08
CA GLN A 46 -16.45 -30.40 -19.46
C GLN A 46 -15.24 -29.53 -19.85
N ALA A 47 -15.27 -28.99 -21.08
CA ALA A 47 -14.24 -28.07 -21.57
C ALA A 47 -14.02 -26.94 -20.55
N PRO A 48 -12.77 -26.46 -20.36
CA PRO A 48 -12.51 -25.33 -19.47
C PRO A 48 -13.41 -24.17 -19.88
N SER A 49 -14.14 -23.61 -18.91
CA SER A 49 -15.00 -22.45 -19.03
C SER A 49 -14.43 -21.46 -20.04
N ALA A 50 -15.15 -21.22 -21.15
CA ALA A 50 -14.71 -20.30 -22.18
C ALA A 50 -14.36 -18.93 -21.57
N ALA A 51 -13.19 -18.41 -21.94
CA ALA A 51 -12.73 -17.08 -21.57
C ALA A 51 -13.76 -16.02 -21.98
N GLN A 52 -14.44 -15.43 -21.00
CA GLN A 52 -15.53 -14.47 -21.24
C GLN A 52 -15.01 -13.04 -21.08
N SER A 53 -15.21 -12.19 -22.09
CA SER A 53 -14.98 -10.76 -21.93
C SER A 53 -15.99 -10.18 -20.94
N VAL A 54 -15.51 -9.47 -19.92
CA VAL A 54 -16.33 -8.89 -18.85
C VAL A 54 -15.97 -7.44 -18.60
N GLN A 55 -16.95 -6.70 -18.09
CA GLN A 55 -16.75 -5.42 -17.42
C GLN A 55 -17.36 -5.53 -16.02
N LEU A 56 -16.57 -5.29 -14.99
CA LEU A 56 -16.97 -5.43 -13.60
C LEU A 56 -16.69 -4.15 -12.84
N GLN A 57 -17.55 -3.85 -11.86
CA GLN A 57 -17.38 -2.73 -10.95
C GLN A 57 -17.32 -3.25 -9.52
N GLY A 58 -16.42 -2.68 -8.72
CA GLY A 58 -16.28 -3.07 -7.32
C GLY A 58 -15.23 -2.27 -6.58
N THR A 59 -14.99 -2.68 -5.35
CA THR A 59 -13.95 -2.14 -4.47
C THR A 59 -12.68 -2.97 -4.62
N LEU A 60 -11.55 -2.30 -4.83
CA LEU A 60 -10.24 -2.92 -4.85
C LEU A 60 -9.85 -3.38 -3.45
N GLU A 61 -9.30 -4.58 -3.34
CA GLU A 61 -8.57 -5.09 -2.20
C GLU A 61 -7.14 -5.39 -2.65
N VAL A 62 -6.16 -4.87 -1.91
CA VAL A 62 -4.74 -5.08 -2.16
C VAL A 62 -4.17 -5.83 -0.98
N LEU A 63 -3.98 -7.14 -1.14
CA LEU A 63 -3.45 -8.02 -0.12
C LEU A 63 -1.94 -8.16 -0.32
N HIS A 64 -1.17 -7.72 0.67
CA HIS A 64 0.25 -8.02 0.79
C HIS A 64 0.40 -9.35 1.56
N GLU A 65 1.31 -10.22 1.11
CA GLU A 65 1.60 -11.50 1.75
C GLU A 65 3.11 -11.67 1.93
N ASP A 66 3.54 -11.95 3.17
CA ASP A 66 4.92 -11.77 3.62
C ASP A 66 5.55 -13.03 4.19
N ASP A 67 6.52 -13.55 3.46
CA ASP A 67 7.36 -14.67 3.84
C ASP A 67 8.71 -14.16 4.37
N PHE A 68 8.69 -13.71 5.62
CA PHE A 68 9.87 -13.23 6.34
C PHE A 68 10.99 -14.27 6.39
N LYS A 69 10.63 -15.56 6.47
CA LYS A 69 11.61 -16.67 6.55
C LYS A 69 12.45 -16.76 5.29
N ASN A 70 11.82 -16.67 4.12
CA ASN A 70 12.51 -16.77 2.83
C ASN A 70 12.81 -15.40 2.21
N LYS A 71 12.56 -14.30 2.93
CA LYS A 71 12.71 -12.91 2.45
C LYS A 71 11.99 -12.65 1.13
N LYS A 72 10.76 -13.15 1.03
CA LYS A 72 9.89 -12.98 -0.16
C LYS A 72 8.58 -12.33 0.24
N SER A 73 7.96 -11.67 -0.72
CA SER A 73 6.59 -11.19 -0.60
C SER A 73 5.88 -11.29 -1.94
N ARG A 74 4.56 -11.18 -1.90
CA ARG A 74 3.75 -11.00 -3.10
C ARG A 74 2.55 -10.14 -2.81
N THR A 75 2.18 -9.30 -3.78
CA THR A 75 0.96 -8.51 -3.72
C THR A 75 -0.09 -9.12 -4.62
N ARG A 76 -1.30 -9.32 -4.07
CA ARG A 76 -2.46 -9.83 -4.79
C ARG A 76 -3.55 -8.78 -4.79
N HIS A 77 -4.23 -8.67 -5.92
CA HIS A 77 -5.26 -7.65 -6.13
C HIS A 77 -6.58 -8.35 -6.34
N PHE A 78 -7.62 -7.90 -5.67
CA PHE A 78 -8.95 -8.45 -5.82
C PHE A 78 -9.97 -7.34 -6.05
N LEU A 79 -11.00 -7.63 -6.83
CA LEU A 79 -12.15 -6.77 -6.98
C LEU A 79 -13.32 -7.43 -6.26
N LYS A 80 -13.81 -6.77 -5.21
CA LYS A 80 -15.03 -7.15 -4.51
C LYS A 80 -16.19 -6.35 -5.07
N THR A 81 -17.09 -7.04 -5.77
CA THR A 81 -18.29 -6.44 -6.37
C THR A 81 -19.35 -6.15 -5.31
N GLU A 82 -20.33 -5.30 -5.64
CA GLU A 82 -21.45 -4.99 -4.74
C GLU A 82 -22.35 -6.21 -4.46
N SER A 83 -22.38 -7.20 -5.36
CA SER A 83 -23.07 -8.50 -5.15
C SER A 83 -22.34 -9.41 -4.16
N GLY A 84 -21.13 -9.06 -3.74
CA GLY A 84 -20.30 -9.85 -2.83
C GLY A 84 -19.33 -10.81 -3.53
N ASP A 85 -19.38 -10.91 -4.87
CA ASP A 85 -18.41 -11.71 -5.61
C ASP A 85 -17.02 -11.09 -5.52
N ARG A 86 -16.00 -11.94 -5.36
CA ARG A 86 -14.60 -11.54 -5.20
C ARG A 86 -13.75 -12.17 -6.30
N TYR A 87 -13.16 -11.32 -7.14
CA TYR A 87 -12.34 -11.75 -8.28
C TYR A 87 -10.89 -11.35 -8.09
N GLU A 88 -9.94 -12.27 -8.29
CA GLU A 88 -8.52 -11.90 -8.31
C GLU A 88 -8.16 -11.29 -9.67
N LEU A 89 -7.55 -10.11 -9.64
CA LEU A 89 -7.10 -9.37 -10.82
C LEU A 89 -5.68 -9.81 -11.19
N LYS A 90 -5.48 -10.17 -12.45
CA LYS A 90 -4.18 -10.52 -13.03
C LYS A 90 -3.83 -9.51 -14.11
N PHE A 91 -2.70 -8.85 -13.98
CA PHE A 91 -2.27 -7.79 -14.90
C PHE A 91 -1.20 -8.34 -15.84
N LYS A 92 -1.36 -8.13 -17.15
CA LYS A 92 -0.35 -8.48 -18.15
C LYS A 92 0.79 -7.46 -18.23
N GLY A 93 0.50 -6.20 -17.91
CA GLY A 93 1.47 -5.10 -17.92
C GLY A 93 1.59 -4.43 -16.56
N LYS A 94 1.64 -3.10 -16.55
CA LYS A 94 1.79 -2.33 -15.30
C LYS A 94 0.58 -2.51 -14.38
N VAL A 95 0.85 -2.66 -13.09
CA VAL A 95 -0.16 -2.65 -12.03
C VAL A 95 -0.33 -1.19 -11.59
N PRO A 96 -1.55 -0.61 -11.65
CA PRO A 96 -1.74 0.74 -11.16
C PRO A 96 -1.56 0.84 -9.65
N PRO A 97 -1.01 1.97 -9.14
CA PRO A 97 -0.72 2.20 -7.74
C PRO A 97 -1.96 2.58 -6.91
N HIS A 98 -3.01 1.76 -6.93
CA HIS A 98 -4.22 1.96 -6.13
C HIS A 98 -4.19 1.13 -4.85
N ARG A 99 -5.00 1.52 -3.84
CA ARG A 99 -5.01 0.89 -2.52
C ARG A 99 -6.36 0.24 -2.22
N THR A 100 -6.41 -0.56 -1.16
CA THR A 100 -7.65 -1.16 -0.68
C THR A 100 -8.69 -0.08 -0.41
N GLY A 101 -9.91 -0.24 -0.93
CA GLY A 101 -11.00 0.72 -0.80
C GLY A 101 -11.26 1.57 -2.05
N THR A 102 -10.30 1.66 -2.99
CA THR A 102 -10.52 2.38 -4.26
C THR A 102 -11.64 1.68 -5.06
N LYS A 103 -12.63 2.45 -5.51
CA LYS A 103 -13.68 1.93 -6.41
C LYS A 103 -13.20 1.94 -7.84
N LEU A 104 -13.24 0.77 -8.47
CA LEU A 104 -12.77 0.56 -9.84
C LEU A 104 -13.89 0.00 -10.71
N ARG A 105 -13.84 0.37 -11.99
CA ARG A 105 -14.41 -0.40 -13.09
C ARG A 105 -13.27 -1.04 -13.87
N VAL A 106 -13.32 -2.35 -14.05
CA VAL A 106 -12.29 -3.10 -14.80
C VAL A 106 -12.91 -3.76 -16.02
N LYS A 107 -12.14 -3.80 -17.12
CA LYS A 107 -12.50 -4.48 -18.35
C LYS A 107 -11.42 -5.52 -18.66
N GLY A 108 -11.82 -6.76 -18.85
CA GLY A 108 -10.88 -7.86 -19.03
C GLY A 108 -11.53 -9.17 -19.44
N VAL A 109 -10.77 -10.24 -19.31
CA VAL A 109 -11.22 -11.60 -19.61
C VAL A 109 -11.36 -12.39 -18.31
N LYS A 110 -12.56 -12.86 -18.01
CA LYS A 110 -12.86 -13.69 -16.85
C LYS A 110 -12.62 -15.17 -17.18
N SER A 111 -11.98 -15.86 -16.24
CA SER A 111 -11.89 -17.32 -16.20
C SER A 111 -12.02 -17.76 -14.74
N SER A 112 -13.13 -18.41 -14.39
CA SER A 112 -13.47 -18.72 -12.99
C SER A 112 -13.42 -17.44 -12.12
N ASN A 113 -12.67 -17.45 -11.02
CA ASN A 113 -12.49 -16.32 -10.09
C ASN A 113 -11.35 -15.38 -10.49
N LEU A 114 -10.73 -15.56 -11.66
CA LEU A 114 -9.67 -14.70 -12.17
C LEU A 114 -10.22 -13.75 -13.23
N VAL A 115 -9.75 -12.50 -13.22
CA VAL A 115 -9.98 -11.51 -14.27
C VAL A 115 -8.63 -11.02 -14.78
N TYR A 116 -8.34 -11.30 -16.05
CA TYR A 116 -7.11 -10.89 -16.71
C TYR A 116 -7.29 -9.53 -17.37
N LEU A 117 -6.43 -8.58 -17.01
CA LEU A 117 -6.43 -7.20 -17.48
C LEU A 117 -5.19 -6.95 -18.35
N ASP A 118 -5.39 -6.49 -19.59
CA ASP A 118 -4.28 -6.09 -20.45
C ASP A 118 -3.93 -4.62 -20.16
N THR A 119 -2.76 -4.40 -19.54
CA THR A 119 -2.23 -3.08 -19.19
C THR A 119 -0.88 -2.80 -19.88
N SER A 120 -0.61 -3.47 -21.00
CA SER A 120 0.71 -3.43 -21.68
C SER A 120 1.02 -2.13 -22.44
N GLY A 121 0.02 -1.29 -22.75
CA GLY A 121 0.21 0.02 -23.42
C GLY A 121 -0.22 1.25 -22.62
N SER A 122 -1.25 1.11 -21.76
CA SER A 122 -1.74 2.09 -20.79
C SER A 122 -2.75 1.41 -19.86
N THR A 123 -2.96 1.93 -18.65
CA THR A 123 -3.99 1.43 -17.72
C THR A 123 -5.41 1.85 -18.13
N SER A 124 -5.54 2.93 -18.91
CA SER A 124 -6.81 3.62 -19.21
C SER A 124 -7.83 2.80 -20.01
N GLY A 125 -7.41 1.72 -20.69
CA GLY A 125 -8.32 0.85 -21.46
C GLY A 125 -8.94 -0.30 -20.65
N SER A 126 -8.31 -0.67 -19.53
CA SER A 126 -8.68 -1.85 -18.74
C SER A 126 -9.14 -1.50 -17.33
N ILE A 127 -8.83 -0.30 -16.84
CA ILE A 127 -9.12 0.14 -15.47
C ILE A 127 -9.55 1.60 -15.50
N GLU A 128 -10.69 1.87 -14.88
CA GLU A 128 -11.25 3.19 -14.65
C GLU A 128 -11.45 3.38 -13.14
N VAL A 129 -10.86 4.45 -12.59
CA VAL A 129 -11.04 4.80 -11.18
C VAL A 129 -12.33 5.58 -11.04
N LEU A 130 -13.31 5.01 -10.35
CA LEU A 130 -14.60 5.63 -10.10
C LEU A 130 -14.58 6.52 -8.87
N ALA A 131 -13.82 6.10 -7.85
CA ALA A 131 -13.58 6.88 -6.65
C ALA A 131 -12.27 6.43 -6.00
N GLN A 132 -11.38 7.38 -5.71
CA GLN A 132 -10.17 7.14 -4.94
C GLN A 132 -10.52 7.12 -3.45
N VAL A 133 -9.89 6.21 -2.70
CA VAL A 133 -10.00 6.20 -1.23
C VAL A 133 -9.01 7.19 -0.61
N ALA A 134 -9.41 7.86 0.47
CA ALA A 134 -8.50 8.67 1.27
C ALA A 134 -7.50 7.77 2.02
N MET A 135 -6.37 8.35 2.46
CA MET A 135 -5.48 7.66 3.37
C MET A 135 -6.23 7.26 4.65
N PRO A 136 -5.97 6.07 5.22
CA PRO A 136 -6.54 5.72 6.50
C PRO A 136 -6.09 6.74 7.56
N ASN A 137 -6.94 6.96 8.57
CA ASN A 137 -6.50 7.75 9.72
C ASN A 137 -5.38 7.00 10.44
N THR A 138 -4.26 7.68 10.63
CA THR A 138 -3.03 7.16 11.23
C THR A 138 -2.78 7.73 12.63
N LEU A 139 -3.64 8.62 13.13
CA LEU A 139 -3.51 9.31 14.41
C LEU A 139 -4.63 8.91 15.37
N GLY A 140 -4.41 9.14 16.66
CA GLY A 140 -5.32 8.78 17.75
C GLY A 140 -5.42 7.28 17.97
N GLU A 141 -6.49 6.88 18.65
CA GLU A 141 -6.78 5.49 18.97
C GLU A 141 -7.13 4.66 17.73
N GLN A 142 -6.35 3.61 17.50
CA GLN A 142 -6.59 2.60 16.47
C GLN A 142 -7.30 1.40 17.11
N LYS A 143 -8.63 1.45 17.14
CA LYS A 143 -9.48 0.42 17.76
C LYS A 143 -9.37 -0.92 17.01
N THR A 144 -8.73 -1.89 17.63
CA THR A 144 -8.30 -3.15 17.02
C THR A 144 -8.87 -4.35 17.78
N LEU A 145 -9.55 -5.25 17.08
CA LEU A 145 -9.96 -6.56 17.61
C LEU A 145 -8.97 -7.63 17.15
N VAL A 146 -8.42 -8.37 18.10
CA VAL A 146 -7.55 -9.52 17.81
C VAL A 146 -8.36 -10.79 18.03
N ILE A 147 -8.46 -11.64 17.01
CA ILE A 147 -9.23 -12.88 17.07
C ILE A 147 -8.26 -14.06 16.94
N LEU A 148 -8.13 -14.83 18.03
CA LEU A 148 -7.40 -16.09 18.05
C LEU A 148 -8.32 -17.20 17.54
N ALA A 149 -7.88 -17.95 16.54
CA ALA A 149 -8.69 -18.97 15.89
C ALA A 149 -7.92 -20.25 15.58
N ASN A 150 -8.57 -21.41 15.76
CA ASN A 150 -8.09 -22.75 15.43
C ASN A 150 -8.97 -23.38 14.33
N PHE A 151 -8.68 -24.61 13.91
CA PHE A 151 -9.34 -25.29 12.79
C PHE A 151 -10.03 -26.59 13.24
N GLN A 152 -10.96 -27.14 12.43
CA GLN A 152 -11.69 -28.35 12.80
C GLN A 152 -10.77 -29.58 12.94
N ASP A 153 -9.79 -29.70 12.04
CA ASP A 153 -8.76 -30.73 12.05
C ASP A 153 -7.62 -30.45 13.06
N GLN A 154 -7.59 -29.27 13.65
CA GLN A 154 -6.64 -28.86 14.67
C GLN A 154 -7.32 -27.94 15.70
N PRO A 155 -8.20 -28.47 16.58
CA PRO A 155 -9.03 -27.65 17.46
C PRO A 155 -8.28 -27.10 18.69
N THR A 156 -7.06 -27.57 18.94
CA THR A 156 -6.22 -27.15 20.07
C THR A 156 -5.49 -25.85 19.78
N ASN A 157 -5.37 -24.99 20.80
CA ASN A 157 -4.57 -23.76 20.74
C ASN A 157 -3.14 -24.06 20.29
N TYR A 158 -2.61 -23.24 19.38
CA TYR A 158 -1.30 -23.51 18.81
C TYR A 158 -0.14 -22.93 19.60
N THR A 159 0.99 -23.61 19.47
CA THR A 159 2.29 -23.18 19.97
C THR A 159 2.92 -22.22 18.98
N ASN A 160 3.24 -21.02 19.45
CA ASN A 160 3.92 -20.01 18.64
C ASN A 160 5.19 -20.61 18.02
N SER A 161 5.30 -20.57 16.69
CA SER A 161 6.49 -21.09 16.00
C SER A 161 7.76 -20.31 16.33
N TYR A 162 7.60 -19.10 16.87
CA TYR A 162 8.71 -18.26 17.35
C TYR A 162 9.26 -18.72 18.70
N THR A 163 8.39 -18.78 19.73
CA THR A 163 8.83 -19.05 21.11
C THR A 163 8.82 -20.53 21.48
N GLY A 164 8.15 -21.37 20.69
CA GLY A 164 7.85 -22.75 21.07
C GLY A 164 6.88 -22.83 22.26
N GLN A 165 6.21 -21.73 22.63
CA GLN A 165 5.26 -21.67 23.74
C GLN A 165 3.82 -21.49 23.25
N PRO A 166 2.81 -22.05 23.95
CA PRO A 166 1.40 -21.79 23.65
C PRO A 166 1.07 -20.31 23.72
N ILE A 167 0.25 -19.83 22.79
CA ILE A 167 -0.30 -18.47 22.84
C ILE A 167 -1.55 -18.48 23.71
N THR A 168 -1.44 -17.88 24.90
CA THR A 168 -2.59 -17.65 25.78
C THR A 168 -3.32 -16.38 25.39
N LEU A 169 -4.63 -16.28 25.70
CA LEU A 169 -5.41 -15.07 25.43
C LEU A 169 -4.84 -13.85 26.14
N SER A 170 -4.48 -13.99 27.43
CA SER A 170 -3.85 -12.92 28.20
C SER A 170 -2.46 -12.55 27.64
N GLY A 171 -1.65 -13.54 27.24
CA GLY A 171 -0.34 -13.29 26.64
C GLY A 171 -0.44 -12.55 25.31
N ALA A 172 -1.38 -12.93 24.45
CA ALA A 172 -1.66 -12.23 23.20
C ALA A 172 -2.17 -10.81 23.44
N ASN A 173 -3.09 -10.61 24.39
CA ASN A 173 -3.58 -9.29 24.76
C ASN A 173 -2.45 -8.39 25.28
N SER A 174 -1.58 -8.91 26.16
CA SER A 174 -0.43 -8.17 26.69
C SER A 174 0.60 -7.80 25.61
N LEU A 175 0.90 -8.73 24.68
CA LEU A 175 1.86 -8.47 23.59
C LEU A 175 1.37 -7.37 22.65
N ILE A 176 0.06 -7.31 22.37
CA ILE A 176 -0.48 -6.34 21.41
C ILE A 176 -0.81 -5.01 22.09
N PHE A 177 -1.52 -5.02 23.21
CA PHE A 177 -2.07 -3.80 23.82
C PHE A 177 -1.27 -3.27 25.02
N GLY A 178 -0.23 -3.97 25.46
CA GLY A 178 0.67 -3.47 26.50
C GLY A 178 1.35 -2.15 26.11
N SER A 179 1.88 -1.40 27.08
CA SER A 179 2.49 -0.09 26.86
C SER A 179 4.03 -0.10 26.89
N GLY A 180 4.64 -1.26 27.17
CA GLY A 180 6.09 -1.39 27.33
C GLY A 180 6.83 -1.59 26.01
N GLN A 181 8.16 -1.45 26.05
CA GLN A 181 9.03 -1.94 24.99
C GLN A 181 8.78 -3.44 24.76
N GLY A 182 8.79 -3.88 23.49
CA GLY A 182 8.45 -5.25 23.13
C GLY A 182 6.93 -5.54 23.09
N THR A 183 6.10 -4.51 22.94
CA THR A 183 4.67 -4.64 22.65
C THR A 183 4.30 -3.89 21.38
N VAL A 184 3.22 -4.29 20.70
CA VAL A 184 2.78 -3.64 19.45
C VAL A 184 2.31 -2.21 19.72
N ASN A 185 1.46 -1.99 20.73
CA ASN A 185 1.03 -0.64 21.10
C ASN A 185 2.21 0.23 21.56
N GLY A 186 3.17 -0.32 22.32
CA GLY A 186 4.42 0.37 22.63
C GLY A 186 5.19 0.82 21.39
N PHE A 187 5.30 -0.04 20.38
CA PHE A 187 5.97 0.28 19.11
C PHE A 187 5.30 1.46 18.40
N TYR A 188 3.97 1.42 18.24
CA TYR A 188 3.22 2.48 17.59
C TYR A 188 3.24 3.79 18.37
N THR A 189 3.14 3.72 19.70
CA THR A 189 3.19 4.88 20.59
C THR A 189 4.55 5.58 20.49
N GLU A 190 5.64 4.82 20.53
CA GLU A 190 6.99 5.39 20.44
C GLU A 190 7.28 5.94 19.03
N ASN A 191 6.99 5.18 17.98
CA ASN A 191 7.26 5.59 16.60
C ASN A 191 6.51 6.87 16.18
N SER A 192 5.31 7.06 16.72
CA SER A 192 4.41 8.17 16.38
C SER A 192 4.51 9.37 17.32
N TYR A 193 5.49 9.40 18.23
CA TYR A 193 5.60 10.44 19.26
C TYR A 193 4.31 10.60 20.08
N GLN A 194 3.77 9.45 20.53
CA GLN A 194 2.56 9.31 21.34
C GLN A 194 1.26 9.68 20.63
N GLN A 195 1.28 9.91 19.31
CA GLN A 195 0.07 10.31 18.59
C GLN A 195 -0.81 9.16 18.16
N THR A 196 -0.29 7.93 18.16
CA THR A 196 -1.00 6.74 17.71
C THR A 196 -0.89 5.65 18.74
N THR A 197 -2.03 5.15 19.19
CA THR A 197 -2.12 4.03 20.13
C THR A 197 -2.94 2.92 19.51
N ILE A 198 -2.55 1.67 19.76
CA ILE A 198 -3.34 0.48 19.41
C ILE A 198 -4.12 0.10 20.66
N VAL A 199 -5.45 0.20 20.58
CA VAL A 199 -6.35 -0.07 21.72
C VAL A 199 -7.37 -1.13 21.32
N GLY A 200 -7.77 -1.97 22.27
CA GLY A 200 -8.79 -2.98 22.01
C GLY A 200 -8.66 -4.20 22.89
N THR A 201 -9.04 -5.35 22.34
CA THR A 201 -9.06 -6.62 23.09
C THR A 201 -8.74 -7.82 22.20
N THR A 202 -8.28 -8.89 22.85
CA THR A 202 -8.07 -10.19 22.23
C THR A 202 -9.17 -11.17 22.66
N VAL A 203 -9.77 -11.86 21.69
CA VAL A 203 -10.83 -12.87 21.89
C VAL A 203 -10.47 -14.21 21.25
N GLY A 204 -11.20 -15.28 21.60
CA GLY A 204 -10.94 -16.65 21.16
C GLY A 204 -10.46 -17.57 22.30
N TRP A 205 -9.98 -18.77 22.03
CA TRP A 205 -9.79 -19.43 20.73
C TRP A 205 -11.09 -19.93 20.12
N TYR A 206 -11.39 -19.51 18.88
CA TYR A 206 -12.55 -20.02 18.14
C TYR A 206 -12.15 -21.10 17.13
N THR A 207 -12.86 -22.23 17.13
CA THR A 207 -12.67 -23.26 16.10
C THR A 207 -13.46 -22.88 14.85
N LEU A 208 -12.76 -22.50 13.78
CA LEU A 208 -13.38 -22.16 12.50
C LEU A 208 -13.85 -23.42 11.78
N PRO A 209 -14.92 -23.35 10.96
CA PRO A 209 -15.37 -24.45 10.12
C PRO A 209 -14.49 -24.60 8.85
N LEU A 210 -13.18 -24.61 9.07
CA LEU A 210 -12.13 -24.75 8.06
C LEU A 210 -11.10 -25.78 8.56
N ASN A 211 -10.32 -26.32 7.63
CA ASN A 211 -9.20 -27.22 7.93
C ASN A 211 -7.87 -26.48 7.75
N SER A 212 -6.91 -26.65 8.67
CA SER A 212 -5.55 -26.12 8.52
C SER A 212 -4.80 -26.77 7.34
N THR A 213 -5.27 -27.95 6.91
CA THR A 213 -4.80 -28.71 5.75
C THR A 213 -5.45 -28.31 4.41
N MET A 214 -6.15 -27.16 4.35
CA MET A 214 -6.74 -26.64 3.11
C MET A 214 -5.73 -26.60 1.94
N SER A 215 -6.17 -26.94 0.72
CA SER A 215 -5.31 -27.01 -0.46
C SER A 215 -4.93 -25.65 -1.06
N THR A 216 -5.67 -24.59 -0.71
CA THR A 216 -5.44 -23.22 -1.16
C THR A 216 -5.54 -22.26 0.02
N CYS A 217 -4.68 -21.25 0.06
CA CYS A 217 -4.77 -20.21 1.08
C CYS A 217 -6.01 -19.33 0.88
N ASP A 218 -6.96 -19.43 1.81
CA ASP A 218 -8.21 -18.67 1.82
C ASP A 218 -8.33 -17.75 3.04
N THR A 219 -7.63 -16.62 2.99
CA THR A 219 -7.66 -15.59 4.04
C THR A 219 -9.05 -14.97 4.23
N ALA A 220 -9.86 -14.91 3.15
CA ALA A 220 -11.20 -14.32 3.20
C ALA A 220 -12.17 -15.17 4.03
N SER A 221 -12.13 -16.49 3.87
CA SER A 221 -12.92 -17.41 4.71
C SER A 221 -12.44 -17.40 6.16
N VAL A 222 -11.13 -17.35 6.41
CA VAL A 222 -10.58 -17.21 7.78
C VAL A 222 -11.15 -15.97 8.47
N ALA A 223 -11.08 -14.81 7.81
CA ALA A 223 -11.61 -13.55 8.35
C ALA A 223 -13.13 -13.61 8.60
N THR A 224 -13.87 -14.15 7.63
CA THR A 224 -15.33 -14.27 7.70
C THR A 224 -15.77 -15.13 8.87
N TYR A 225 -15.23 -16.34 8.99
CA TYR A 225 -15.61 -17.25 10.06
C TYR A 225 -15.09 -16.81 11.44
N ALA A 226 -13.92 -16.18 11.51
CA ALA A 226 -13.41 -15.62 12.76
C ALA A 226 -14.34 -14.51 13.31
N LYS A 227 -14.78 -13.59 12.44
CA LYS A 227 -15.75 -12.55 12.80
C LYS A 227 -17.11 -13.11 13.20
N GLN A 228 -17.60 -14.11 12.48
CA GLN A 228 -18.85 -14.80 12.83
C GLN A 228 -18.76 -15.47 14.20
N ALA A 229 -17.66 -16.17 14.49
CA ALA A 229 -17.45 -16.82 15.78
C ALA A 229 -17.35 -15.81 16.93
N ALA A 230 -16.64 -14.69 16.72
CA ALA A 230 -16.57 -13.61 17.69
C ALA A 230 -17.97 -12.99 17.95
N THR A 231 -18.75 -12.74 16.90
CA THR A 231 -20.12 -12.22 17.02
C THR A 231 -21.02 -13.21 17.77
N ALA A 232 -20.93 -14.50 17.46
CA ALA A 232 -21.68 -15.55 18.15
C ALA A 232 -21.31 -15.66 19.63
N ALA A 233 -20.07 -15.30 19.99
CA ALA A 233 -19.60 -15.20 21.37
C ALA A 233 -19.95 -13.86 22.06
N GLY A 234 -20.71 -12.97 21.40
CA GLY A 234 -21.20 -11.71 21.95
C GLY A 234 -20.28 -10.51 21.76
N VAL A 235 -19.26 -10.60 20.90
CA VAL A 235 -18.37 -9.46 20.60
C VAL A 235 -19.08 -8.49 19.65
N ASP A 236 -19.19 -7.22 20.04
CA ASP A 236 -19.68 -6.16 19.17
C ASP A 236 -18.55 -5.66 18.25
N LEU A 237 -18.58 -6.11 16.99
CA LEU A 237 -17.59 -5.74 15.99
C LEU A 237 -17.63 -4.24 15.64
N SER A 238 -18.76 -3.55 15.87
CA SER A 238 -18.89 -2.12 15.53
C SER A 238 -17.99 -1.21 16.37
N LEU A 239 -17.48 -1.71 17.50
CA LEU A 239 -16.53 -1.01 18.37
C LEU A 239 -15.11 -0.96 17.79
N TYR A 240 -14.82 -1.76 16.77
CA TYR A 240 -13.47 -1.93 16.22
C TYR A 240 -13.42 -1.56 14.76
N THR A 241 -12.39 -0.78 14.40
CA THR A 241 -12.14 -0.37 13.02
C THR A 241 -11.10 -1.26 12.35
N ARG A 242 -10.31 -2.02 13.12
CA ARG A 242 -9.24 -2.92 12.64
C ARG A 242 -9.37 -4.33 13.21
N TYR A 243 -8.91 -5.32 12.44
CA TYR A 243 -9.02 -6.74 12.75
C TYR A 243 -7.69 -7.46 12.51
N VAL A 244 -7.22 -8.21 13.50
CA VAL A 244 -6.05 -9.08 13.40
C VAL A 244 -6.49 -10.52 13.65
N TYR A 245 -6.32 -11.38 12.66
CA TYR A 245 -6.65 -12.80 12.74
C TYR A 245 -5.38 -13.60 13.01
N VAL A 246 -5.33 -14.32 14.12
CA VAL A 246 -4.16 -15.10 14.52
C VAL A 246 -4.51 -16.58 14.48
N THR A 247 -3.82 -17.34 13.63
CA THR A 247 -4.10 -18.75 13.40
C THR A 247 -2.85 -19.62 13.55
N PRO A 248 -3.02 -20.94 13.81
CA PRO A 248 -1.96 -21.90 13.58
C PRO A 248 -1.41 -21.80 12.16
N TYR A 249 -0.20 -22.31 11.95
CA TYR A 249 0.43 -22.31 10.63
C TYR A 249 -0.38 -23.13 9.60
N ILE A 250 -0.84 -22.46 8.56
CA ILE A 250 -1.54 -23.03 7.40
C ILE A 250 -0.51 -23.20 6.28
N ALA A 251 -0.17 -24.44 5.92
CA ALA A 251 0.89 -24.71 4.95
C ALA A 251 0.60 -24.16 3.54
N ALA A 252 -0.68 -24.09 3.14
CA ALA A 252 -1.08 -23.50 1.86
C ALA A 252 -0.89 -21.97 1.82
N CYS A 253 -0.85 -21.31 2.98
CA CYS A 253 -0.52 -19.90 3.12
C CYS A 253 1.00 -19.78 3.31
N GLY A 254 1.72 -19.56 2.20
CA GLY A 254 3.19 -19.46 2.20
C GLY A 254 3.77 -18.20 2.86
N PHE A 255 2.98 -17.48 3.64
CA PHE A 255 3.37 -16.27 4.35
C PHE A 255 3.31 -16.48 5.86
N ALA A 256 4.02 -15.66 6.63
CA ALA A 256 3.87 -15.56 8.09
C ALA A 256 2.94 -14.42 8.49
N GLY A 257 2.88 -13.36 7.68
CA GLY A 257 1.93 -12.25 7.81
C GLY A 257 1.28 -11.91 6.47
N ALA A 258 0.08 -11.37 6.50
CA ALA A 258 -0.57 -10.78 5.34
C ALA A 258 -1.47 -9.62 5.78
N SER A 259 -1.61 -8.61 4.93
CA SER A 259 -2.35 -7.40 5.29
C SER A 259 -2.98 -6.70 4.10
N MET A 260 -4.14 -6.10 4.32
CA MET A 260 -4.77 -5.24 3.33
C MET A 260 -4.09 -3.87 3.32
N VAL A 261 -3.42 -3.50 2.23
CA VAL A 261 -2.70 -2.22 2.12
C VAL A 261 -3.69 -1.05 2.11
N GLY A 262 -3.58 -0.19 3.12
CA GLY A 262 -4.53 0.90 3.40
C GLY A 262 -5.90 0.43 3.91
N GLY A 263 -6.06 -0.88 4.13
CA GLY A 263 -7.26 -1.50 4.67
C GLY A 263 -7.20 -1.66 6.19
N ASN A 264 -8.01 -2.59 6.70
CA ASN A 264 -8.20 -2.75 8.14
C ASN A 264 -8.12 -4.20 8.64
N GLU A 265 -7.59 -5.10 7.82
CA GLU A 265 -7.47 -6.52 8.15
C GLU A 265 -6.04 -7.01 7.98
N ALA A 266 -5.57 -7.80 8.94
CA ALA A 266 -4.29 -8.48 8.94
C ALA A 266 -4.43 -9.94 9.40
N TRP A 267 -3.60 -10.83 8.86
CA TRP A 267 -3.55 -12.26 9.17
C TRP A 267 -2.15 -12.63 9.65
N ILE A 268 -2.08 -13.33 10.77
CA ILE A 268 -0.85 -13.82 11.39
C ILE A 268 -0.88 -15.35 11.33
N ASN A 269 0.00 -15.92 10.53
CA ASN A 269 0.04 -17.34 10.21
C ASN A 269 1.16 -18.04 11.00
N GLY A 270 0.86 -18.52 12.20
CA GLY A 270 1.77 -19.28 13.06
C GLY A 270 2.88 -18.46 13.75
N LEU A 271 3.37 -17.38 13.14
CA LEU A 271 4.47 -16.55 13.67
C LEU A 271 3.94 -15.33 14.43
N PHE A 272 3.67 -15.49 15.72
CA PHE A 272 3.11 -14.43 16.55
C PHE A 272 4.21 -13.63 17.25
N SER A 273 4.57 -12.47 16.71
CA SER A 273 5.58 -11.58 17.29
C SER A 273 5.26 -10.11 17.05
N VAL A 274 5.89 -9.22 17.82
CA VAL A 274 5.71 -7.76 17.68
C VAL A 274 6.07 -7.30 16.28
N ASN A 275 7.19 -7.79 15.71
CA ASN A 275 7.63 -7.39 14.38
C ASN A 275 6.58 -7.72 13.31
N VAL A 276 6.13 -8.98 13.22
CA VAL A 276 5.15 -9.38 12.20
C VAL A 276 3.88 -8.55 12.35
N ILE A 277 3.35 -8.41 13.56
CA ILE A 277 2.09 -7.67 13.76
C ILE A 277 2.28 -6.17 13.48
N ALA A 278 3.39 -5.57 13.91
CA ALA A 278 3.69 -4.17 13.63
C ALA A 278 3.85 -3.91 12.13
N HIS A 279 4.50 -4.82 11.41
CA HIS A 279 4.65 -4.81 9.95
C HIS A 279 3.29 -4.87 9.24
N GLU A 280 2.46 -5.87 9.58
CA GLU A 280 1.15 -6.04 8.97
C GLU A 280 0.22 -4.86 9.26
N LEU A 281 0.27 -4.32 10.48
CA LEU A 281 -0.47 -3.11 10.83
C LEU A 281 0.06 -1.87 10.09
N GLY A 282 1.36 -1.84 9.73
CA GLY A 282 1.96 -0.79 8.91
C GLY A 282 1.36 -0.77 7.51
N HIS A 283 1.20 -1.94 6.88
CA HIS A 283 0.47 -2.08 5.62
C HIS A 283 -0.97 -1.59 5.73
N ASN A 284 -1.66 -1.91 6.82
CA ASN A 284 -3.02 -1.44 7.14
C ASN A 284 -3.12 0.10 7.24
N LEU A 285 -2.03 0.77 7.65
CA LEU A 285 -1.92 2.24 7.63
C LEU A 285 -1.50 2.79 6.26
N GLY A 286 -1.25 1.91 5.30
CA GLY A 286 -0.91 2.26 3.92
C GLY A 286 0.58 2.38 3.66
N LEU A 287 1.43 1.80 4.51
CA LEU A 287 2.85 1.64 4.22
C LEU A 287 3.09 0.53 3.19
N GLU A 288 4.18 0.67 2.44
CA GLU A 288 4.71 -0.37 1.54
C GLU A 288 6.04 -0.88 2.10
N HIS A 289 6.60 -1.92 1.52
CA HIS A 289 7.91 -2.43 1.94
C HIS A 289 9.05 -1.42 1.81
N SER A 290 10.01 -1.55 2.71
CA SER A 290 11.33 -0.94 2.62
C SER A 290 12.32 -2.00 2.11
N HIS A 291 13.24 -1.59 1.23
CA HIS A 291 14.17 -2.45 0.52
C HIS A 291 15.60 -1.93 0.69
N GLY A 292 16.58 -2.77 0.38
CA GLY A 292 17.95 -2.31 0.16
C GLY A 292 18.19 -2.06 -1.32
N LEU A 293 19.02 -1.08 -1.66
CA LEU A 293 19.62 -0.98 -2.99
C LEU A 293 21.09 -1.35 -2.90
N TYR A 294 21.46 -2.42 -3.59
CA TYR A 294 22.82 -2.94 -3.59
C TYR A 294 23.43 -2.83 -4.98
N CYS A 295 24.64 -2.27 -5.10
CA CYS A 295 25.34 -2.12 -6.38
C CYS A 295 26.66 -2.87 -6.40
N SER A 296 26.80 -3.84 -7.32
CA SER A 296 27.97 -4.72 -7.38
C SER A 296 29.22 -4.07 -7.98
N ASN A 297 29.08 -2.90 -8.61
CA ASN A 297 30.20 -2.14 -9.19
C ASN A 297 30.82 -1.15 -8.20
N GLY A 298 30.49 -1.27 -6.91
CA GLY A 298 30.93 -0.35 -5.86
C GLY A 298 30.33 1.04 -6.01
N SER A 299 29.17 1.22 -6.66
CA SER A 299 28.36 2.45 -6.63
C SER A 299 27.37 2.44 -5.46
N VAL A 300 26.78 3.59 -5.14
CA VAL A 300 25.72 3.69 -4.09
C VAL A 300 24.34 3.74 -4.74
N ILE A 301 24.26 4.46 -5.85
CA ILE A 301 23.15 4.48 -6.78
C ILE A 301 23.71 4.06 -8.14
N GLY A 302 22.93 3.40 -8.99
CA GLY A 302 23.38 3.13 -10.36
C GLY A 302 23.29 4.37 -11.25
N ASN A 303 22.88 4.22 -12.50
CA ASN A 303 22.74 5.31 -13.48
C ASN A 303 21.64 6.35 -13.15
N GLY A 304 21.45 6.74 -11.89
CA GLY A 304 20.53 7.78 -11.44
C GLY A 304 19.06 7.37 -11.34
N VAL A 305 18.65 6.25 -11.93
CA VAL A 305 17.26 5.79 -11.98
C VAL A 305 16.96 4.77 -10.88
N LEU A 306 16.03 5.10 -9.99
CA LEU A 306 15.55 4.18 -8.94
C LEU A 306 14.38 3.31 -9.38
N PHE A 307 13.70 3.65 -10.48
CA PHE A 307 12.51 2.91 -10.91
C PHE A 307 12.30 2.90 -12.44
N PRO A 308 12.00 1.72 -13.04
CA PRO A 308 12.09 0.39 -12.46
C PRO A 308 13.56 -0.06 -12.32
N ILE A 309 13.91 -0.71 -11.21
CA ILE A 309 15.27 -1.26 -10.97
C ILE A 309 15.64 -2.32 -12.03
N SER A 310 14.68 -2.86 -12.78
CA SER A 310 14.89 -3.83 -13.86
C SER A 310 15.82 -3.37 -14.99
N ASN A 311 16.09 -2.05 -15.11
CA ASN A 311 16.91 -1.49 -16.19
C ASN A 311 18.32 -1.08 -15.73
N ASN A 312 18.72 -1.43 -14.50
CA ASN A 312 20.04 -1.12 -13.96
C ASN A 312 20.80 -2.43 -13.69
N THR A 313 21.60 -2.89 -14.66
CA THR A 313 22.43 -4.10 -14.52
C THR A 313 23.50 -3.99 -13.43
N ALA A 314 23.76 -2.80 -12.89
CA ALA A 314 24.76 -2.57 -11.86
C ALA A 314 24.21 -2.55 -10.42
N CYS A 315 22.91 -2.29 -10.22
CA CYS A 315 22.30 -2.29 -8.89
C CYS A 315 21.03 -3.12 -8.84
N THR A 316 20.91 -3.93 -7.80
CA THR A 316 19.80 -4.85 -7.56
C THR A 316 19.03 -4.41 -6.33
N MET A 317 17.70 -4.53 -6.41
CA MET A 317 16.82 -4.39 -5.27
C MET A 317 16.94 -5.62 -4.39
N VAL A 318 17.15 -5.42 -3.09
CA VAL A 318 17.12 -6.49 -2.09
C VAL A 318 15.80 -6.37 -1.33
N GLN A 319 14.91 -7.33 -1.56
CA GLN A 319 13.63 -7.45 -0.85
C GLN A 319 13.93 -7.65 0.64
N TYR A 320 13.29 -6.84 1.49
CA TYR A 320 13.66 -6.70 2.89
C TYR A 320 15.17 -6.47 3.06
N GLY A 321 15.75 -5.53 2.31
CA GLY A 321 17.17 -5.14 2.48
C GLY A 321 17.38 -3.95 3.42
N ASP A 322 16.31 -3.27 3.83
CA ASP A 322 16.37 -2.19 4.81
C ASP A 322 16.34 -2.77 6.23
N THR A 323 17.50 -3.04 6.81
CA THR A 323 17.65 -3.65 8.14
C THR A 323 17.22 -2.73 9.29
N LEU A 324 16.94 -1.46 9.01
CA LEU A 324 16.62 -0.42 9.99
C LEU A 324 15.16 0.04 9.92
N ASP A 325 14.31 -0.71 9.23
CA ASP A 325 12.89 -0.41 9.08
C ASP A 325 12.03 -1.66 9.31
N THR A 326 10.96 -1.54 10.11
CA THR A 326 9.97 -2.60 10.30
C THR A 326 9.34 -3.09 9.00
N MET A 327 9.16 -2.21 8.00
CA MET A 327 8.71 -2.57 6.65
C MET A 327 9.80 -3.22 5.78
N GLY A 328 11.03 -3.34 6.29
CA GLY A 328 12.18 -3.96 5.61
C GLY A 328 12.66 -5.24 6.30
N ALA A 329 13.98 -5.41 6.41
CA ALA A 329 14.63 -6.54 7.10
C ALA A 329 14.64 -6.40 8.62
N ALA A 330 13.53 -5.92 9.20
CA ALA A 330 13.31 -6.18 10.60
C ALA A 330 13.32 -7.68 10.81
N SER A 331 14.34 -8.16 11.50
CA SER A 331 14.50 -9.58 11.75
C SER A 331 13.28 -10.10 12.51
N GLN A 332 12.97 -11.39 12.36
CA GLN A 332 11.99 -12.10 13.18
C GLN A 332 12.13 -11.86 14.71
N TYR A 333 13.25 -11.28 15.17
CA TYR A 333 13.63 -11.04 16.55
C TYR A 333 13.40 -9.62 17.09
N ASN A 334 13.29 -8.56 16.25
CA ASN A 334 13.11 -7.17 16.71
C ASN A 334 12.44 -6.27 15.65
N ALA A 335 11.76 -5.21 16.08
CA ALA A 335 11.03 -4.26 15.23
C ALA A 335 11.65 -2.84 15.33
N PRO A 336 12.59 -2.45 14.44
CA PRO A 336 13.14 -1.10 14.41
C PRO A 336 12.08 -0.08 13.96
N HIS A 337 12.30 1.20 14.24
CA HIS A 337 11.42 2.28 13.79
C HIS A 337 11.19 2.26 12.28
N PHE A 338 10.01 2.70 11.83
CA PHE A 338 9.79 3.03 10.41
C PHE A 338 10.70 4.18 9.98
N ASN A 339 11.24 4.17 8.76
CA ASN A 339 12.05 5.27 8.25
C ASN A 339 11.25 6.58 8.04
N ALA A 340 11.97 7.68 7.83
CA ALA A 340 11.48 9.05 7.86
C ALA A 340 10.45 9.30 6.78
N PHE A 341 10.63 8.66 5.61
CA PHE A 341 9.64 8.72 4.56
C PHE A 341 8.32 8.09 5.03
N GLN A 342 8.36 6.87 5.56
CA GLN A 342 7.15 6.17 5.99
C GLN A 342 6.46 6.93 7.14
N LYS A 343 7.22 7.48 8.09
CA LYS A 343 6.65 8.33 9.14
C LYS A 343 6.08 9.65 8.62
N GLU A 344 6.72 10.31 7.65
CA GLU A 344 6.14 11.48 6.97
C GLU A 344 4.82 11.12 6.27
N ARG A 345 4.78 9.96 5.59
CA ARG A 345 3.58 9.44 4.92
C ARG A 345 2.43 9.17 5.90
N LEU A 346 2.74 8.72 7.11
CA LEU A 346 1.78 8.54 8.19
C LEU A 346 1.43 9.85 8.92
N GLY A 347 2.08 10.96 8.58
CA GLY A 347 1.90 12.23 9.28
C GLY A 347 2.44 12.23 10.70
N TRP A 348 3.38 11.31 11.02
CA TRP A 348 4.09 11.24 12.30
C TRP A 348 5.38 12.08 12.32
N LEU A 349 5.79 12.58 11.14
CA LEU A 349 6.83 13.58 10.96
C LEU A 349 6.35 14.66 10.00
N ASN A 350 6.93 15.85 10.10
CA ASN A 350 6.70 16.96 9.17
C ASN A 350 5.23 17.37 9.00
N ASN A 351 4.44 17.22 10.07
CA ASN A 351 3.05 17.62 10.16
C ASN A 351 2.84 18.55 11.36
N SER A 352 1.70 19.23 11.44
CA SER A 352 1.39 20.12 12.57
C SER A 352 1.50 19.39 13.91
N GLY A 353 2.31 19.92 14.82
CA GLY A 353 2.57 19.33 16.14
C GLY A 353 3.53 18.14 16.14
N MET A 354 4.04 17.71 14.98
CA MET A 354 5.01 16.62 14.86
C MET A 354 6.45 17.14 14.74
N PRO A 355 7.46 16.33 15.10
CA PRO A 355 8.85 16.68 14.85
C PRO A 355 9.11 16.99 13.37
N PRO A 356 9.91 18.03 13.06
CA PRO A 356 10.06 18.52 11.70
C PRO A 356 10.99 17.65 10.85
N ILE A 357 10.82 17.75 9.53
CA ILE A 357 11.82 17.35 8.53
C ILE A 357 12.26 18.62 7.81
N THR A 358 13.56 18.80 7.61
CA THR A 358 14.05 19.92 6.81
C THR A 358 14.09 19.54 5.35
N THR A 359 13.26 20.18 4.53
CA THR A 359 13.42 20.13 3.07
C THR A 359 14.59 21.02 2.66
N VAL A 360 15.62 20.42 2.07
CA VAL A 360 16.86 21.13 1.72
C VAL A 360 16.73 21.77 0.34
N THR A 361 16.71 23.10 0.30
CA THR A 361 16.63 23.88 -0.95
C THR A 361 17.88 24.73 -1.21
N THR A 362 18.79 24.79 -0.25
CA THR A 362 20.03 25.60 -0.32
C THR A 362 21.20 24.76 0.17
N SER A 363 22.38 24.94 -0.42
CA SER A 363 23.60 24.32 0.10
C SER A 363 23.89 24.80 1.53
N GLY A 364 24.36 23.91 2.39
CA GLY A 364 24.69 24.25 3.77
C GLY A 364 24.90 23.03 4.65
N THR A 365 25.27 23.27 5.91
CA THR A 365 25.33 22.23 6.95
C THR A 365 24.09 22.30 7.82
N TYR A 366 23.39 21.18 7.94
CA TYR A 366 22.15 21.03 8.69
C TYR A 366 22.36 20.10 9.87
N THR A 367 21.86 20.48 11.03
CA THR A 367 21.85 19.62 12.22
C THR A 367 20.55 18.82 12.25
N ILE A 368 20.67 17.51 12.47
CA ILE A 368 19.56 16.60 12.71
C ILE A 368 19.73 15.88 14.05
N ASP A 369 18.63 15.68 14.77
CA ASP A 369 18.59 14.90 16.01
C ASP A 369 18.44 13.40 15.73
N PRO A 370 18.75 12.54 16.71
CA PRO A 370 18.35 11.15 16.74
C PRO A 370 16.86 11.02 16.48
N TYR A 371 16.55 9.95 15.77
CA TYR A 371 15.27 9.72 15.16
C TYR A 371 14.15 9.36 16.16
N GLU A 372 14.51 8.72 17.27
CA GLU A 372 13.59 8.14 18.25
C GLU A 372 13.06 9.15 19.30
N PRO A 373 13.91 9.96 19.97
CA PRO A 373 13.44 10.89 21.01
C PRO A 373 12.72 12.11 20.42
N THR A 374 11.82 12.72 21.19
CA THR A 374 11.27 14.05 20.86
C THR A 374 12.37 15.12 20.93
N GLY A 375 12.37 16.09 20.03
CA GLY A 375 13.33 17.20 20.02
C GLY A 375 12.84 18.35 19.13
N THR A 376 13.51 19.50 19.21
CA THR A 376 13.17 20.69 18.41
C THR A 376 13.92 20.73 17.08
N ASN A 377 15.05 20.02 16.96
CA ASN A 377 15.74 19.92 15.68
C ASN A 377 15.02 18.94 14.74
N PRO A 378 15.23 19.08 13.42
CA PRO A 378 14.70 18.15 12.44
C PRO A 378 15.17 16.70 12.69
N LYS A 379 14.27 15.74 12.43
CA LYS A 379 14.55 14.29 12.54
C LYS A 379 15.15 13.70 11.28
N ALA A 380 14.97 14.38 10.16
CA ALA A 380 15.56 14.00 8.89
C ALA A 380 15.76 15.22 7.99
N LEU A 381 16.61 15.05 6.98
CA LEU A 381 16.65 15.92 5.81
C LEU A 381 15.89 15.26 4.66
N LYS A 382 15.17 16.06 3.88
CA LYS A 382 14.51 15.66 2.63
C LYS A 382 15.12 16.46 1.48
N ILE A 383 15.79 15.78 0.56
CA ILE A 383 16.60 16.39 -0.50
C ILE A 383 16.07 15.92 -1.85
N PHE A 384 15.72 16.86 -2.74
CA PHE A 384 15.16 16.50 -4.05
C PHE A 384 16.18 15.74 -4.89
N LYS A 385 15.78 14.58 -5.40
CA LYS A 385 16.61 13.74 -6.26
C LYS A 385 16.29 13.93 -7.74
N GLY A 386 15.00 14.01 -8.09
CA GLY A 386 14.56 14.05 -9.49
C GLY A 386 13.14 13.51 -9.67
N LEU A 387 12.80 13.12 -10.89
CA LEU A 387 11.52 12.47 -11.19
C LEU A 387 11.74 10.99 -11.53
N ASP A 388 10.81 10.12 -11.13
CA ASP A 388 10.80 8.73 -11.58
C ASP A 388 10.21 8.59 -13.00
N ALA A 389 10.20 7.37 -13.53
CA ALA A 389 9.68 7.07 -14.87
C ALA A 389 8.17 7.37 -15.05
N TYR A 390 7.45 7.68 -13.96
CA TYR A 390 6.03 8.04 -13.96
C TYR A 390 5.82 9.54 -13.70
N GLY A 391 6.91 10.31 -13.52
CA GLY A 391 6.86 11.74 -13.22
C GLY A 391 6.64 12.08 -11.75
N TYR A 392 6.67 11.09 -10.84
CA TYR A 392 6.61 11.36 -9.40
C TYR A 392 7.97 11.85 -8.89
N LYS A 393 7.95 12.73 -7.88
CA LYS A 393 9.18 13.21 -7.26
C LYS A 393 9.87 12.07 -6.53
N THR A 394 11.18 12.05 -6.66
CA THR A 394 12.07 11.20 -5.90
C THR A 394 12.90 12.04 -4.96
N TRP A 395 13.22 11.47 -3.80
CA TRP A 395 13.85 12.17 -2.70
C TRP A 395 14.93 11.30 -2.06
N TYR A 396 15.96 11.95 -1.52
CA TYR A 396 16.80 11.37 -0.49
C TYR A 396 16.27 11.80 0.88
N TYR A 397 16.16 10.84 1.80
CA TYR A 397 15.96 11.08 3.22
C TYR A 397 17.25 10.74 3.96
N VAL A 398 17.73 11.64 4.83
CA VAL A 398 18.92 11.42 5.64
C VAL A 398 18.54 11.38 7.11
N GLU A 399 18.90 10.29 7.80
CA GLU A 399 18.53 10.05 9.20
C GLU A 399 19.76 9.83 10.08
N PHE A 400 19.66 10.24 11.34
CA PHE A 400 20.60 9.86 12.37
C PHE A 400 19.91 8.89 13.34
N ARG A 401 20.34 7.63 13.35
CA ARG A 401 19.71 6.54 14.12
C ARG A 401 20.56 6.20 15.34
N GLN A 402 19.93 5.98 16.48
CA GLN A 402 20.62 5.57 17.71
C GLN A 402 19.96 4.33 18.30
N ALA A 403 20.68 3.58 19.12
CA ALA A 403 20.17 2.37 19.79
C ALA A 403 19.25 2.74 20.97
N ILE A 404 18.18 3.47 20.69
CA ILE A 404 17.20 4.00 21.64
C ILE A 404 15.87 3.31 21.40
N GLY A 405 15.12 3.00 22.46
CA GLY A 405 13.76 2.51 22.28
C GLY A 405 13.70 1.19 21.51
N PHE A 406 12.80 1.12 20.54
CA PHE A 406 12.64 -0.02 19.63
C PHE A 406 13.82 -0.22 18.66
N ASP A 407 14.69 0.78 18.48
CA ASP A 407 15.95 0.65 17.72
C ASP A 407 17.10 0.07 18.55
N SER A 408 16.97 -0.04 19.89
CA SER A 408 18.02 -0.59 20.75
C SER A 408 18.41 -2.01 20.37
N GLY A 409 17.47 -2.95 20.35
CA GLY A 409 17.72 -4.35 19.97
C GLY A 409 18.28 -4.53 18.55
N PRO A 410 17.63 -3.98 17.51
CA PRO A 410 18.10 -4.04 16.12
C PRO A 410 19.52 -3.50 15.92
N ILE A 411 19.87 -2.39 16.58
CA ILE A 411 21.15 -1.71 16.36
C ILE A 411 22.24 -2.21 17.32
N SER A 412 21.96 -2.50 18.60
CA SER A 412 22.97 -2.86 19.60
C SER A 412 23.13 -4.37 19.87
N GLY A 413 22.27 -5.22 19.30
CA GLY A 413 22.20 -6.64 19.63
C GLY A 413 23.16 -7.54 18.85
N SER A 414 23.26 -8.81 19.27
CA SER A 414 24.03 -9.88 18.61
C SER A 414 23.45 -10.37 17.27
N TYR A 415 22.64 -9.55 16.59
CA TYR A 415 22.08 -9.91 15.29
C TYR A 415 23.16 -9.74 14.23
N PRO A 416 23.64 -10.80 13.56
CA PRO A 416 24.86 -10.77 12.76
C PRO A 416 24.68 -10.12 11.38
N SER A 417 23.84 -9.09 11.25
CA SER A 417 23.59 -8.46 9.95
C SER A 417 23.69 -6.94 9.93
N VAL A 418 24.07 -6.29 11.03
CA VAL A 418 24.37 -4.85 11.00
C VAL A 418 25.63 -4.53 11.80
N ASN A 419 26.38 -3.53 11.33
CA ASN A 419 27.55 -2.97 11.95
C ASN A 419 27.11 -1.77 12.80
N SER A 420 26.84 -2.03 14.08
CA SER A 420 26.38 -1.02 15.05
C SER A 420 27.31 0.20 15.12
N SER A 421 28.62 -0.02 15.03
CA SER A 421 29.61 1.06 15.11
C SER A 421 29.46 2.03 13.94
N ASN A 422 29.25 1.51 12.73
CA ASN A 422 28.98 2.31 11.54
C ASN A 422 27.67 3.11 11.69
N ILE A 423 26.57 2.43 12.05
CA ILE A 423 25.24 3.05 12.14
C ILE A 423 25.20 4.16 13.18
N LEU A 424 25.72 3.89 14.39
CA LEU A 424 25.66 4.83 15.52
C LEU A 424 26.58 6.05 15.34
N SER A 425 27.55 5.97 14.43
CA SER A 425 28.57 7.01 14.21
C SER A 425 28.42 7.73 12.86
N GLY A 426 27.31 7.52 12.14
CA GLY A 426 27.08 8.09 10.82
C GLY A 426 25.60 8.39 10.57
N VAL A 427 25.28 8.79 9.34
CA VAL A 427 23.89 8.99 8.91
C VAL A 427 23.52 7.97 7.85
N VAL A 428 22.31 7.43 7.92
CA VAL A 428 21.78 6.54 6.88
C VAL A 428 21.01 7.34 5.86
N VAL A 429 20.97 6.84 4.63
CA VAL A 429 20.29 7.53 3.54
C VAL A 429 19.35 6.58 2.84
N HIS A 430 18.09 6.98 2.78
CA HIS A 430 17.07 6.31 2.01
C HIS A 430 16.79 7.08 0.73
N ALA A 431 16.49 6.36 -0.34
CA ALA A 431 15.96 6.95 -1.56
C ALA A 431 14.53 6.49 -1.79
N TYR A 432 13.65 7.41 -2.17
CA TYR A 432 12.21 7.18 -2.22
C TYR A 432 11.56 7.81 -3.47
N SER A 433 10.43 7.25 -3.93
CA SER A 433 9.55 7.86 -4.95
C SER A 433 8.13 8.07 -4.42
N GLU A 434 7.57 9.28 -4.57
CA GLU A 434 6.19 9.66 -4.18
C GLU A 434 5.07 8.89 -4.89
N ASN A 435 5.40 7.90 -5.71
CA ASN A 435 4.43 6.99 -6.32
C ASN A 435 3.56 6.28 -5.25
N ASN A 436 2.30 6.68 -5.18
CA ASN A 436 1.35 6.40 -4.10
C ASN A 436 0.84 4.94 -3.97
N GLY A 437 1.36 4.00 -4.74
CA GLY A 437 1.00 2.58 -4.71
C GLY A 437 2.06 1.69 -5.38
N GLY A 438 3.31 2.05 -5.12
CA GLY A 438 4.49 1.32 -5.57
C GLY A 438 5.80 1.92 -5.06
N GLY A 439 5.77 3.06 -4.37
CA GLY A 439 6.95 3.63 -3.73
C GLY A 439 7.36 2.80 -2.51
N SER A 440 8.18 1.78 -2.75
CA SER A 440 9.07 1.21 -1.74
C SER A 440 10.25 2.16 -1.51
N GLY A 441 10.70 2.28 -0.27
CA GLY A 441 11.95 2.97 0.05
C GLY A 441 13.17 2.09 -0.17
N TYR A 442 14.31 2.70 -0.49
CA TYR A 442 15.59 2.00 -0.59
C TYR A 442 16.59 2.55 0.42
N LEU A 443 16.95 1.75 1.41
CA LEU A 443 18.17 1.98 2.16
C LEU A 443 19.36 1.84 1.21
N LEU A 444 20.19 2.88 1.15
CA LEU A 444 21.37 2.90 0.30
C LEU A 444 22.58 2.40 1.09
N ASP A 445 23.39 1.57 0.45
CA ASP A 445 24.68 1.14 0.99
C ASP A 445 25.73 2.25 0.79
N MET A 446 26.09 2.93 1.88
CA MET A 446 27.04 4.05 1.88
C MET A 446 28.51 3.62 2.05
N THR A 447 28.77 2.33 2.28
CA THR A 447 30.10 1.75 2.52
C THR A 447 30.52 0.89 1.34
N ARG A 448 30.80 1.57 0.22
CA ARG A 448 31.11 0.99 -1.09
C ARG A 448 32.22 -0.08 -1.13
N ALA A 449 33.03 -0.20 -0.08
CA ALA A 449 34.17 -1.12 0.02
C ALA A 449 33.81 -2.47 0.67
N THR A 450 32.70 -2.56 1.40
CA THR A 450 32.21 -3.81 2.00
C THR A 450 31.18 -4.42 1.05
N ILE A 451 31.60 -5.42 0.27
CA ILE A 451 30.71 -6.16 -0.65
C ILE A 451 29.90 -7.15 0.18
N GLU A 452 29.04 -6.65 1.06
CA GLU A 452 28.15 -7.48 1.88
C GLU A 452 26.71 -7.32 1.38
N TYR A 453 26.09 -8.44 1.01
CA TYR A 453 24.81 -8.50 0.28
C TYR A 453 23.59 -7.89 1.01
N ASN A 454 23.76 -7.39 2.23
CA ASN A 454 22.66 -7.10 3.17
C ASN A 454 22.69 -5.69 3.79
N ALA A 455 23.48 -4.74 3.25
CA ALA A 455 23.58 -3.38 3.81
C ALA A 455 23.84 -3.41 5.32
N GLN A 456 24.92 -4.10 5.72
CA GLN A 456 25.23 -4.28 7.14
C GLN A 456 25.77 -2.99 7.76
N ASP A 457 26.48 -2.18 6.99
CA ASP A 457 27.08 -0.91 7.37
C ASP A 457 26.53 0.26 6.53
N PRO A 458 25.21 0.47 6.47
CA PRO A 458 24.57 1.36 5.50
C PRO A 458 24.84 2.85 5.75
N ALA A 459 25.47 3.22 6.87
CA ALA A 459 25.63 4.62 7.24
C ALA A 459 26.84 5.26 6.53
N LEU A 460 26.62 6.49 6.06
CA LEU A 460 27.66 7.39 5.61
C LEU A 460 28.44 7.89 6.83
N GLY A 461 29.64 7.34 7.04
CA GLY A 461 30.50 7.68 8.17
C GLY A 461 30.98 9.14 8.16
N VAL A 462 31.36 9.65 9.34
CA VAL A 462 31.91 11.01 9.50
C VAL A 462 33.11 11.24 8.57
N GLY A 463 33.11 12.40 7.91
CA GLY A 463 34.12 12.80 6.92
C GLY A 463 33.93 12.20 5.53
N GLN A 464 32.99 11.26 5.34
CA GLN A 464 32.68 10.68 4.03
C GLN A 464 31.61 11.49 3.29
N SER A 465 31.57 11.31 1.97
CA SER A 465 30.60 11.98 1.10
C SER A 465 30.01 11.02 0.07
N PHE A 466 28.72 11.18 -0.19
CA PHE A 466 27.97 10.58 -1.28
C PHE A 466 27.61 11.67 -2.30
N SER A 467 27.80 11.40 -3.59
CA SER A 467 27.45 12.33 -4.66
C SER A 467 26.57 11.65 -5.70
N ASP A 468 25.46 12.32 -6.04
CA ASP A 468 24.62 12.07 -7.20
C ASP A 468 24.73 13.27 -8.17
N PRO A 469 25.65 13.22 -9.15
CA PRO A 469 25.81 14.28 -10.13
C PRO A 469 24.57 14.50 -11.01
N ALA A 470 23.76 13.46 -11.24
CA ALA A 470 22.54 13.58 -12.05
C ALA A 470 21.46 14.36 -11.31
N ALA A 471 21.37 14.20 -9.99
CA ALA A 471 20.53 15.04 -9.13
C ALA A 471 21.16 16.41 -8.81
N GLY A 472 22.47 16.57 -9.05
CA GLY A 472 23.23 17.74 -8.61
C GLY A 472 23.36 17.83 -7.08
N VAL A 473 23.39 16.68 -6.39
CA VAL A 473 23.39 16.59 -4.94
C VAL A 473 24.67 15.93 -4.44
N THR A 474 25.30 16.53 -3.44
CA THR A 474 26.34 15.89 -2.63
C THR A 474 25.95 15.96 -1.15
N ILE A 475 25.99 14.83 -0.45
CA ILE A 475 25.66 14.68 0.97
C ILE A 475 26.93 14.24 1.70
N SER A 476 27.30 14.92 2.78
CA SER A 476 28.49 14.61 3.57
C SER A 476 28.15 14.61 5.06
N THR A 477 28.64 13.62 5.80
CA THR A 477 28.52 13.59 7.26
C THR A 477 29.65 14.43 7.86
N ALA A 478 29.38 15.67 8.24
CA ALA A 478 30.41 16.57 8.77
C ALA A 478 30.85 16.17 10.18
N TRP A 479 29.92 15.79 11.04
CA TRP A 479 30.17 15.32 12.40
C TRP A 479 28.97 14.52 12.94
N ALA A 480 29.20 13.67 13.95
CA ALA A 480 28.19 12.98 14.73
C ALA A 480 28.71 12.75 16.16
N ASN A 481 27.88 12.91 17.18
CA ASN A 481 28.30 12.84 18.59
C ASN A 481 27.35 12.01 19.48
N GLY A 482 26.51 11.16 18.88
CA GLY A 482 25.49 10.36 19.58
C GLY A 482 24.22 11.13 19.97
N SER A 483 24.28 12.46 20.06
CA SER A 483 23.11 13.32 20.37
C SER A 483 22.58 14.09 19.16
N ASN A 484 23.40 14.27 18.13
CA ASN A 484 23.03 14.87 16.85
C ASN A 484 24.09 14.54 15.79
N ALA A 485 23.73 14.80 14.53
CA ALA A 485 24.63 14.78 13.40
C ALA A 485 24.55 16.09 12.61
N GLY A 486 25.69 16.54 12.11
CA GLY A 486 25.80 17.65 11.16
C GLY A 486 26.00 17.08 9.75
N VAL A 487 25.06 17.37 8.85
CA VAL A 487 25.09 16.89 7.47
C VAL A 487 25.26 18.08 6.54
N THR A 488 26.36 18.11 5.79
CA THR A 488 26.58 19.10 4.74
C THR A 488 25.95 18.62 3.45
N VAL A 489 25.03 19.41 2.90
CA VAL A 489 24.42 19.18 1.60
C VAL A 489 24.89 20.26 0.65
N THR A 490 25.45 19.86 -0.50
CA THR A 490 25.78 20.77 -1.60
C THR A 490 24.86 20.50 -2.76
N LEU A 491 24.18 21.55 -3.22
CA LEU A 491 23.36 21.54 -4.41
C LEU A 491 24.16 22.23 -5.53
N SER A 492 24.71 21.43 -6.43
CA SER A 492 25.38 21.90 -7.63
C SER A 492 24.30 22.21 -8.66
N GLY A 493 24.19 23.48 -9.07
CA GLY A 493 23.16 23.97 -10.00
C GLY A 493 23.14 23.24 -11.35
N SER A 494 22.49 22.07 -11.38
CA SER A 494 22.01 21.33 -12.55
C SER A 494 20.81 20.43 -12.22
N GLY A 495 20.38 20.34 -10.96
CA GLY A 495 19.13 19.69 -10.52
C GLY A 495 18.02 20.67 -10.12
N SER A 496 18.32 21.96 -10.02
CA SER A 496 17.28 22.99 -10.02
C SER A 496 16.79 23.16 -11.46
N THR A 497 15.91 22.27 -11.87
CA THR A 497 14.76 22.83 -12.57
C THR A 497 14.07 23.67 -11.50
N THR A 498 14.36 24.97 -11.47
CA THR A 498 13.29 25.91 -11.16
C THR A 498 12.25 25.64 -12.22
N SER A 499 11.43 24.61 -12.01
CA SER A 499 10.21 24.45 -12.75
C SER A 499 9.50 25.75 -12.47
N THR A 500 9.45 26.64 -13.46
CA THR A 500 8.73 27.87 -13.32
C THR A 500 7.28 27.49 -13.06
N CYS A 501 6.64 28.15 -12.10
CA CYS A 501 5.22 27.91 -11.83
C CYS A 501 4.46 28.04 -13.15
N THR A 502 3.98 26.90 -13.64
CA THR A 502 3.23 26.78 -14.89
C THR A 502 1.82 26.43 -14.49
N ARG A 503 0.94 27.43 -14.65
CA ARG A 503 -0.45 27.28 -14.32
C ARG A 503 -1.20 26.52 -15.41
N ALA A 504 -2.23 25.78 -15.02
CA ALA A 504 -3.11 25.09 -15.95
C ALA A 504 -4.58 25.28 -15.57
N ASN A 505 -5.48 25.09 -16.53
CA ASN A 505 -6.91 25.15 -16.27
C ASN A 505 -7.30 24.09 -15.24
N PRO A 506 -8.06 24.42 -14.17
CA PRO A 506 -8.51 23.44 -13.21
C PRO A 506 -9.48 22.44 -13.84
N SER A 507 -9.54 21.22 -13.32
CA SER A 507 -10.59 20.27 -13.68
C SER A 507 -11.76 20.40 -12.71
N VAL A 508 -12.99 20.44 -13.21
CA VAL A 508 -14.20 20.52 -12.38
C VAL A 508 -15.10 19.33 -12.67
N VAL A 509 -15.48 18.61 -11.62
CA VAL A 509 -16.43 17.49 -11.70
C VAL A 509 -17.63 17.81 -10.83
N LEU A 510 -18.81 17.61 -11.39
CA LEU A 510 -20.08 17.73 -10.68
C LEU A 510 -20.70 16.33 -10.55
N SER A 511 -20.96 15.88 -9.32
CA SER A 511 -21.56 14.56 -9.08
C SER A 511 -22.72 14.65 -8.10
N SER A 512 -23.69 13.73 -8.24
CA SER A 512 -24.86 13.63 -7.36
C SER A 512 -25.06 12.17 -6.99
N SER A 513 -25.46 11.90 -5.75
CA SER A 513 -25.91 10.57 -5.31
C SER A 513 -27.37 10.27 -5.70
N GLN A 514 -28.08 11.25 -6.26
CA GLN A 514 -29.45 11.09 -6.70
C GLN A 514 -29.52 10.47 -8.10
N SER A 515 -30.18 9.32 -8.20
CA SER A 515 -30.35 8.53 -9.43
C SER A 515 -31.75 8.61 -10.04
N THR A 516 -32.67 9.38 -9.45
CA THR A 516 -34.09 9.44 -9.82
C THR A 516 -34.58 10.86 -10.03
N SER A 517 -35.60 11.02 -10.88
CA SER A 517 -36.22 12.32 -11.15
C SER A 517 -37.03 12.83 -9.95
N VAL A 518 -36.96 14.14 -9.67
CA VAL A 518 -37.67 14.80 -8.56
C VAL A 518 -38.83 15.66 -9.04
N ALA A 519 -39.75 16.02 -8.15
CA ALA A 519 -40.79 17.01 -8.47
C ALA A 519 -40.15 18.40 -8.73
N ALA A 520 -40.80 19.20 -9.58
CA ALA A 520 -40.41 20.60 -9.78
C ALA A 520 -40.43 21.36 -8.44
N GLY A 521 -39.44 22.23 -8.21
CA GLY A 521 -39.26 22.93 -6.93
C GLY A 521 -38.44 22.17 -5.87
N THR A 522 -37.95 20.96 -6.16
CA THR A 522 -37.15 20.19 -5.20
C THR A 522 -35.70 20.68 -5.15
N ALA A 523 -35.14 20.83 -3.95
CA ALA A 523 -33.71 21.10 -3.78
C ALA A 523 -32.90 19.80 -3.91
N VAL A 524 -31.84 19.82 -4.71
CA VAL A 524 -30.93 18.68 -4.95
C VAL A 524 -29.50 19.14 -4.73
N THR A 525 -28.74 18.38 -3.94
CA THR A 525 -27.35 18.69 -3.61
C THR A 525 -26.38 17.89 -4.47
N TYR A 526 -25.47 18.61 -5.12
CA TYR A 526 -24.37 18.08 -5.91
C TYR A 526 -23.05 18.34 -5.19
N THR A 527 -22.08 17.45 -5.37
CA THR A 527 -20.69 17.69 -4.99
C THR A 527 -19.96 18.34 -6.17
N VAL A 528 -19.31 19.47 -5.91
CA VAL A 528 -18.41 20.15 -6.83
C VAL A 528 -16.98 19.81 -6.41
N ALA A 529 -16.28 18.99 -7.19
CA ALA A 529 -14.88 18.69 -6.99
C ALA A 529 -14.02 19.49 -7.98
N VAL A 530 -12.99 20.17 -7.48
CA VAL A 530 -12.06 20.97 -8.27
C VAL A 530 -10.66 20.42 -8.08
N ALA A 531 -9.99 20.05 -9.17
CA ALA A 531 -8.58 19.68 -9.16
C ALA A 531 -7.73 20.84 -9.63
N ASN A 532 -6.68 21.16 -8.86
CA ASN A 532 -5.68 22.13 -9.25
C ASN A 532 -4.65 21.45 -10.16
N ASN A 533 -4.67 21.78 -11.45
CA ASN A 533 -3.75 21.20 -12.44
C ASN A 533 -2.45 22.00 -12.59
N ASP A 534 -2.23 23.04 -11.78
CA ASP A 534 -0.96 23.75 -11.73
C ASP A 534 0.19 22.76 -11.50
N ASN A 535 1.37 23.04 -12.06
CA ASN A 535 2.53 22.21 -11.78
C ASN A 535 2.97 22.37 -10.31
N SER A 536 3.71 21.38 -9.82
CA SER A 536 4.12 21.32 -8.39
C SER A 536 5.09 22.42 -7.95
N ALA A 537 5.46 23.34 -8.84
CA ALA A 537 6.28 24.51 -8.54
C ALA A 537 5.47 25.75 -8.19
N CYS A 538 4.16 25.73 -8.41
CA CYS A 538 3.26 26.77 -7.93
C CYS A 538 2.99 26.62 -6.42
N SER A 539 2.62 27.72 -5.75
CA SER A 539 1.96 27.66 -4.45
C SER A 539 0.49 27.26 -4.61
N ALA A 540 -0.20 26.99 -3.50
CA ALA A 540 -1.64 26.72 -3.53
C ALA A 540 -2.41 27.86 -4.20
N SER A 541 -3.33 27.49 -5.10
CA SER A 541 -4.16 28.42 -5.85
C SER A 541 -5.56 28.47 -5.23
N ALA A 542 -6.12 29.68 -5.12
CA ALA A 542 -7.51 29.87 -4.76
C ALA A 542 -8.37 29.89 -6.04
N PHE A 543 -9.45 29.11 -6.05
CA PHE A 543 -10.40 29.02 -7.15
C PHE A 543 -11.76 29.56 -6.71
N ASN A 544 -12.22 30.62 -7.35
CA ASN A 544 -13.56 31.16 -7.17
C ASN A 544 -14.56 30.29 -7.94
N LEU A 545 -15.65 29.91 -7.28
CA LEU A 545 -16.66 29.02 -7.80
C LEU A 545 -17.93 29.78 -8.17
N GLN A 546 -18.48 29.44 -9.33
CA GLN A 546 -19.75 29.96 -9.83
C GLN A 546 -20.59 28.82 -10.39
N SER A 547 -21.90 29.01 -10.42
CA SER A 547 -22.82 28.07 -11.04
C SER A 547 -23.61 28.75 -12.15
N SER A 548 -23.87 28.04 -13.24
CA SER A 548 -24.76 28.43 -14.32
C SER A 548 -25.93 27.46 -14.37
N LEU A 549 -27.13 27.99 -14.20
CA LEU A 549 -28.37 27.24 -14.03
C LEU A 549 -29.42 27.70 -15.04
N PRO A 550 -30.43 26.86 -15.35
CA PRO A 550 -31.57 27.28 -16.14
C PRO A 550 -32.29 28.51 -15.56
N SER A 551 -32.91 29.31 -16.43
CA SER A 551 -33.62 30.53 -16.00
C SER A 551 -34.73 30.21 -14.99
N GLY A 552 -34.81 31.01 -13.91
CA GLY A 552 -35.78 30.84 -12.83
C GLY A 552 -35.41 29.78 -11.79
N TRP A 553 -34.25 29.14 -11.90
CA TRP A 553 -33.72 28.19 -10.92
C TRP A 553 -32.77 28.89 -9.94
N THR A 554 -32.61 28.33 -8.75
CA THR A 554 -31.70 28.88 -7.72
C THR A 554 -30.61 27.89 -7.34
N GLY A 555 -29.40 28.37 -7.08
CA GLY A 555 -28.26 27.55 -6.66
C GLY A 555 -27.50 28.19 -5.51
N THR A 556 -27.13 27.38 -4.52
CA THR A 556 -26.32 27.82 -3.37
C THR A 556 -25.09 26.94 -3.22
N LEU A 557 -23.90 27.55 -3.26
CA LEU A 557 -22.64 26.87 -2.98
C LEU A 557 -22.37 26.83 -1.48
N GLY A 558 -21.89 25.69 -0.95
CA GLY A 558 -21.45 25.58 0.44
C GLY A 558 -20.22 26.46 0.74
N SER A 559 -19.32 26.57 -0.24
CA SER A 559 -18.17 27.49 -0.24
C SER A 559 -18.05 28.11 -1.63
N SER A 560 -17.94 29.44 -1.71
CA SER A 560 -17.77 30.16 -2.99
C SER A 560 -16.32 30.19 -3.49
N ALA A 561 -15.37 29.69 -2.70
CA ALA A 561 -13.97 29.56 -3.09
C ALA A 561 -13.30 28.35 -2.42
N LEU A 562 -12.30 27.77 -3.07
CA LEU A 562 -11.47 26.69 -2.55
C LEU A 562 -9.99 27.01 -2.75
N THR A 563 -9.18 26.86 -1.71
CA THR A 563 -7.70 26.96 -1.81
C THR A 563 -7.11 25.56 -1.90
N ILE A 564 -6.45 25.27 -3.01
CA ILE A 564 -6.02 23.90 -3.35
C ILE A 564 -4.55 23.93 -3.78
N SER A 565 -3.71 23.12 -3.12
CA SER A 565 -2.31 22.91 -3.52
C SER A 565 -2.21 22.30 -4.93
N PRO A 566 -1.15 22.57 -5.71
CA PRO A 566 -0.99 21.98 -7.05
C PRO A 566 -1.06 20.45 -7.02
N GLY A 567 -1.77 19.85 -7.98
CA GLY A 567 -2.07 18.41 -8.02
C GLY A 567 -3.12 17.94 -7.00
N GLY A 568 -3.55 18.80 -6.08
CA GLY A 568 -4.59 18.51 -5.09
C GLY A 568 -6.00 18.63 -5.64
N THR A 569 -6.97 18.11 -4.89
CA THR A 569 -8.41 18.26 -5.16
C THR A 569 -9.12 18.79 -3.92
N GLY A 570 -9.91 19.84 -4.09
CA GLY A 570 -10.84 20.35 -3.08
C GLY A 570 -12.28 20.06 -3.49
N SER A 571 -13.21 20.06 -2.54
CA SER A 571 -14.63 19.93 -2.88
C SER A 571 -15.53 20.81 -2.02
N THR A 572 -16.69 21.15 -2.57
CA THR A 572 -17.79 21.81 -1.88
C THR A 572 -19.13 21.26 -2.38
N THR A 573 -20.23 21.73 -1.83
CA THR A 573 -21.58 21.38 -2.29
C THR A 573 -22.19 22.49 -3.15
N LEU A 574 -23.03 22.12 -4.11
CA LEU A 574 -23.92 23.01 -4.85
C LEU A 574 -25.35 22.47 -4.69
N THR A 575 -26.20 23.21 -3.98
CA THR A 575 -27.63 22.86 -3.84
C THR A 575 -28.45 23.62 -4.85
N VAL A 576 -29.06 22.92 -5.80
CA VAL A 576 -29.87 23.48 -6.89
C VAL A 576 -31.35 23.21 -6.63
N THR A 577 -32.19 24.23 -6.74
CA THR A 577 -33.65 24.12 -6.68
C THR A 577 -34.23 24.53 -8.02
N SER A 578 -35.01 23.64 -8.64
CA SER A 578 -35.69 23.94 -9.90
C SER A 578 -36.83 24.93 -9.72
N ALA A 579 -37.19 25.66 -10.78
CA ALA A 579 -38.42 26.44 -10.77
C ALA A 579 -39.62 25.53 -10.48
N SER A 580 -40.60 26.00 -9.70
CA SER A 580 -41.83 25.23 -9.41
C SER A 580 -42.66 24.92 -10.66
N THR A 581 -42.44 25.67 -11.75
CA THR A 581 -43.06 25.48 -13.07
C THR A 581 -42.19 24.71 -14.06
N ALA A 582 -41.06 24.13 -13.63
CA ALA A 582 -40.18 23.38 -14.52
C ALA A 582 -40.92 22.16 -15.09
N LEU A 583 -40.87 21.99 -16.42
CA LEU A 583 -41.47 20.84 -17.08
C LEU A 583 -40.65 19.58 -16.81
N ALA A 584 -41.30 18.42 -16.88
CA ALA A 584 -40.61 17.14 -16.79
C ALA A 584 -39.53 17.03 -17.88
N GLY A 585 -38.32 16.64 -17.49
CA GLY A 585 -37.17 16.62 -18.39
C GLY A 585 -35.83 16.69 -17.67
N SER A 586 -34.76 16.62 -18.44
CA SER A 586 -33.38 16.70 -17.97
C SER A 586 -32.79 18.07 -18.27
N TYR A 587 -32.25 18.72 -17.25
CA TYR A 587 -31.68 20.06 -17.32
C TYR A 587 -30.19 20.01 -16.97
N SER A 588 -29.36 20.65 -17.79
CA SER A 588 -27.94 20.77 -17.50
C SER A 588 -27.70 21.83 -16.43
N ILE A 589 -26.89 21.47 -15.44
CA ILE A 589 -26.36 22.39 -14.45
C ILE A 589 -24.84 22.39 -14.58
N VAL A 590 -24.23 23.57 -14.47
CA VAL A 590 -22.78 23.75 -14.67
C VAL A 590 -22.19 24.44 -13.45
N ALA A 591 -21.05 23.95 -12.96
CA ALA A 591 -20.20 24.71 -12.06
C ALA A 591 -18.88 25.05 -12.75
N THR A 592 -18.39 26.25 -12.49
CA THR A 592 -17.14 26.79 -13.04
C THR A 592 -16.21 27.16 -11.89
N ALA A 593 -14.96 26.75 -11.99
CA ALA A 593 -13.88 27.15 -11.09
C ALA A 593 -12.89 28.03 -11.86
N THR A 594 -12.60 29.22 -11.33
CA THR A 594 -11.67 30.18 -11.94
C THR A 594 -10.60 30.56 -10.94
N ASN A 595 -9.32 30.51 -11.33
CA ASN A 595 -8.24 30.94 -10.46
C ASN A 595 -8.42 32.43 -10.10
N SER A 596 -8.38 32.75 -8.81
CA SER A 596 -8.68 34.08 -8.28
C SER A 596 -7.65 35.14 -8.64
N THR A 597 -6.41 34.73 -8.88
CA THR A 597 -5.27 35.62 -9.19
C THR A 597 -4.89 35.60 -10.67
N SER A 598 -5.22 34.53 -11.38
CA SER A 598 -4.92 34.34 -12.80
C SER A 598 -6.17 33.87 -13.52
N THR A 599 -7.11 34.80 -13.72
CA THR A 599 -8.49 34.51 -14.15
C THR A 599 -8.61 33.92 -15.55
N SER A 600 -7.53 33.93 -16.35
CA SER A 600 -7.44 33.20 -17.62
C SER A 600 -7.51 31.68 -17.45
N TYR A 601 -7.21 31.16 -16.25
CA TYR A 601 -7.27 29.73 -15.93
C TYR A 601 -8.61 29.38 -15.29
N SER A 602 -9.48 28.76 -16.08
CA SER A 602 -10.79 28.34 -15.65
C SER A 602 -11.16 26.96 -16.21
N GLY A 603 -12.03 26.26 -15.49
CA GLY A 603 -12.57 24.97 -15.89
C GLY A 603 -14.02 24.84 -15.46
N SER A 604 -14.79 24.00 -16.15
CA SER A 604 -16.19 23.77 -15.83
C SER A 604 -16.54 22.30 -15.87
N GLY A 605 -17.50 21.92 -15.03
CA GLY A 605 -18.07 20.58 -14.94
C GLY A 605 -19.59 20.68 -14.97
N SER A 606 -20.26 19.68 -15.54
CA SER A 606 -21.72 19.66 -15.63
C SER A 606 -22.31 18.39 -15.03
N ALA A 607 -23.53 18.49 -14.50
CA ALA A 607 -24.37 17.34 -14.18
C ALA A 607 -25.78 17.58 -14.73
N THR A 608 -26.62 16.55 -14.58
CA THR A 608 -28.03 16.62 -14.95
C THR A 608 -28.90 16.73 -13.71
N TYR A 609 -29.85 17.65 -13.73
CA TYR A 609 -31.00 17.68 -12.84
C TYR A 609 -32.21 17.13 -13.59
N SER A 610 -32.91 16.15 -13.02
CA SER A 610 -34.06 15.52 -13.68
C SER A 610 -35.38 15.84 -12.95
N VAL A 611 -36.31 16.48 -13.66
CA VAL A 611 -37.68 16.75 -13.18
C VAL A 611 -38.60 15.62 -13.66
N GLY A 612 -39.33 15.00 -12.73
CA GLY A 612 -40.29 13.93 -13.00
C GLY A 612 -41.67 14.46 -13.43
N SER A 613 -42.45 13.61 -14.10
CA SER A 613 -43.81 13.95 -14.50
C SER A 613 -44.74 13.94 -13.29
N SER A 614 -45.45 15.03 -13.02
CA SER A 614 -46.49 15.04 -11.99
C SER A 614 -47.73 14.28 -12.50
N THR A 615 -47.93 13.06 -12.02
CA THR A 615 -49.23 12.39 -12.16
C THR A 615 -50.18 12.98 -11.12
N THR A 616 -50.94 14.00 -11.50
CA THR A 616 -52.05 14.47 -10.68
C THR A 616 -53.17 13.44 -10.81
N THR A 617 -53.28 12.52 -9.83
CA THR A 617 -54.45 11.64 -9.70
C THR A 617 -55.66 12.50 -9.37
N THR A 618 -56.37 12.95 -10.40
CA THR A 618 -57.69 13.59 -10.25
C THR A 618 -58.67 12.48 -9.85
N THR A 619 -58.96 12.39 -8.56
CA THR A 619 -60.10 11.62 -8.06
C THR A 619 -61.37 12.33 -8.51
N SER A 620 -61.93 11.93 -9.67
CA SER A 620 -63.27 12.35 -10.06
C SER A 620 -64.26 11.66 -9.12
N THR A 621 -64.87 12.42 -8.21
CA THR A 621 -66.06 11.99 -7.48
C THR A 621 -67.22 11.83 -8.45
N LYS A 622 -67.62 10.58 -8.71
CA LYS A 622 -68.81 10.22 -9.49
C LYS A 622 -70.06 10.73 -8.77
N GLY A 623 -70.62 11.85 -9.23
CA GLY A 623 -71.97 12.26 -8.89
C GLY A 623 -73.00 11.26 -9.44
N LYS A 624 -73.79 10.66 -8.56
CA LYS A 624 -74.98 9.87 -8.94
C LYS A 624 -76.01 10.81 -9.57
N GLY A 625 -76.23 10.66 -10.87
CA GLY A 625 -77.38 11.24 -11.56
C GLY A 625 -78.68 10.56 -11.11
N ARG A 626 -79.68 11.38 -10.78
CA ARG A 626 -81.08 11.01 -10.62
C ARG A 626 -81.74 11.19 -11.99
N ILE A 627 -82.26 10.11 -12.59
CA ILE A 627 -83.11 10.17 -13.78
C ILE A 627 -84.56 9.94 -13.34
N LYS A 628 -85.48 10.69 -13.94
CA LYS A 628 -86.93 10.51 -13.83
C LYS A 628 -87.37 9.21 -14.47
#